data_AF-A0AA39UL32-F1
#
_entry.id   AF-A0AA39UL32-F1
#
_cell.length_a   1.000
_cell.length_b   1.000
_cell.length_c   1.000
_cell.angle_alpha   90.00
_cell.angle_beta   90.00
_cell.angle_gamma   90.00
#
_symmetry.space_group_name_H-M   'P 1'
#
loop_
_entity.id
_entity.type
_entity.pdbx_description
1 polymer ?
#
loop_
_entity_poly.entity_id
_entity_poly.type
_entity_poly.pdbx_seq_one_letter_code
_entity_poly.pdbx_strand_id
1 'polypeptide(L)'
;MGGKNARFRATVIHAAARAAQAPLKRWGVSSVVGADLAWYLLLDSPSAIKEWKLEISVQKYQGSVFSLAQRLAATDPRFSILVETPTVMLYTHDVLHDGSLLKKRSCDIILIDAMWPFTTRIKDVACFPFQTLLFQRMNMYRTTPDSQLEHQMLQDVAASKAYLASKTSIRSGGIRAKDEAKFNALCNVLCTAIPDAEETFNTLGIEDSSLAMNNLKIANAGVDERNTRPQSSPGSSFPNEASTTLAVGARASTPETSPTGPVIRTQGYRAVVFRAAEEVIRILYEAEYTVAILGSTACYLYGNGRLPKDIDILVSSHHCDREKLKEFIVAENPNFYLIDAKKPEDRWKVLWYRDRGVDGKFDKTKVDILTPGGTTSSDGLPVVPMSILLLHKLQGWRDNMQSEDPRFWAKYDADVGDVCSLLRILFDGMSRKDKKNLTHWKRFALERFDEEFRDATEDRVECFCRLYPAFRDMWQKLGW
;
A
#
# COMPACT_ATOMS: atom_id res chain seq x y z
N MET A 1 -33.02 -8.26 23.62
CA MET A 1 -31.98 -9.27 23.91
C MET A 1 -31.09 -9.66 22.73
N GLY A 2 -31.44 -9.36 21.47
CA GLY A 2 -30.67 -9.82 20.29
C GLY A 2 -29.23 -9.27 20.14
N GLY A 3 -28.96 -8.01 20.51
CA GLY A 3 -27.65 -7.38 20.28
C GLY A 3 -26.47 -8.01 21.04
N LYS A 4 -26.69 -8.48 22.28
CA LYS A 4 -25.65 -9.16 23.07
C LYS A 4 -25.20 -10.47 22.43
N ASN A 5 -26.14 -11.23 21.85
CA ASN A 5 -25.85 -12.47 21.16
C ASN A 5 -25.05 -12.21 19.87
N ALA A 6 -25.41 -11.17 19.12
CA ALA A 6 -24.72 -10.80 17.89
C ALA A 6 -23.24 -10.43 18.13
N ARG A 7 -22.94 -9.63 19.16
CA ARG A 7 -21.55 -9.25 19.48
C ARG A 7 -20.73 -10.46 19.90
N PHE A 8 -21.34 -11.36 20.66
CA PHE A 8 -20.71 -12.60 21.09
C PHE A 8 -20.41 -13.54 19.92
N ARG A 9 -21.36 -13.70 18.98
CA ARG A 9 -21.13 -14.42 17.71
C ARG A 9 -19.92 -13.87 16.99
N ALA A 10 -19.85 -12.56 16.87
CA ALA A 10 -18.74 -11.88 16.21
C ALA A 10 -17.38 -12.20 16.84
N THR A 11 -17.30 -12.19 18.17
CA THR A 11 -16.08 -12.57 18.89
C THR A 11 -15.65 -14.00 18.58
N VAL A 12 -16.57 -14.96 18.58
CA VAL A 12 -16.25 -16.37 18.30
C VAL A 12 -15.81 -16.57 16.85
N ILE A 13 -16.52 -15.98 15.89
CA ILE A 13 -16.19 -16.06 14.46
C ILE A 13 -14.85 -15.37 14.17
N HIS A 14 -14.58 -14.24 14.82
CA HIS A 14 -13.30 -13.56 14.74
C HIS A 14 -12.16 -14.42 15.31
N ALA A 15 -12.37 -15.04 16.47
CA ALA A 15 -11.40 -15.97 17.05
C ALA A 15 -11.13 -17.17 16.13
N ALA A 16 -12.17 -17.73 15.52
CA ALA A 16 -12.09 -18.81 14.54
C ALA A 16 -11.21 -18.41 13.33
N ALA A 17 -11.45 -17.21 12.77
CA ALA A 17 -10.67 -16.70 11.65
C ALA A 17 -9.18 -16.57 11.99
N ARG A 18 -8.83 -16.03 13.16
CA ARG A 18 -7.42 -15.92 13.57
C ARG A 18 -6.78 -17.28 13.80
N ALA A 19 -7.51 -18.18 14.45
CA ALA A 19 -7.05 -19.53 14.74
C ALA A 19 -6.76 -20.31 13.45
N ALA A 20 -7.56 -20.11 12.40
CA ALA A 20 -7.34 -20.72 11.09
C ALA A 20 -6.21 -20.03 10.30
N GLN A 21 -6.18 -18.69 10.23
CA GLN A 21 -5.21 -17.96 9.41
C GLN A 21 -3.76 -18.08 9.89
N ALA A 22 -3.52 -18.24 11.19
CA ALA A 22 -2.15 -18.33 11.72
C ALA A 22 -1.39 -19.59 11.24
N PRO A 23 -1.94 -20.82 11.34
CA PRO A 23 -1.34 -22.01 10.73
C PRO A 23 -1.24 -21.93 9.21
N LEU A 24 -2.29 -21.47 8.52
CA LEU A 24 -2.29 -21.34 7.05
C LEU A 24 -1.12 -20.48 6.56
N LYS A 25 -0.92 -19.32 7.20
CA LYS A 25 0.22 -18.44 6.91
C LYS A 25 1.56 -19.13 7.16
N ARG A 26 1.69 -19.93 8.24
CA ARG A 26 2.92 -20.69 8.54
C ARG A 26 3.23 -21.73 7.46
N TRP A 27 2.20 -22.28 6.82
CA TRP A 27 2.35 -23.24 5.73
C TRP A 27 2.51 -22.60 4.35
N GLY A 28 2.65 -21.26 4.28
CA GLY A 28 2.73 -20.55 3.01
C GLY A 28 1.41 -20.50 2.23
N VAL A 29 0.29 -20.84 2.86
CA VAL A 29 -1.04 -20.78 2.26
C VAL A 29 -1.63 -19.39 2.49
N SER A 30 -1.90 -18.68 1.40
CA SER A 30 -2.63 -17.43 1.45
C SER A 30 -4.08 -17.72 1.81
N SER A 31 -4.62 -16.95 2.76
CA SER A 31 -6.03 -17.06 3.15
C SER A 31 -6.66 -15.69 3.36
N VAL A 32 -7.93 -15.58 3.02
CA VAL A 32 -8.74 -14.38 3.24
C VAL A 32 -10.11 -14.77 3.76
N VAL A 33 -10.64 -13.93 4.65
CA VAL A 33 -12.02 -14.04 5.12
C VAL A 33 -12.94 -13.23 4.20
N GLY A 34 -14.07 -13.84 3.84
CA GLY A 34 -15.18 -13.17 3.15
C GLY A 34 -16.43 -13.05 4.02
N ALA A 35 -17.53 -12.66 3.37
CA ALA A 35 -18.88 -12.67 3.92
C ALA A 35 -19.06 -11.84 5.22
N ASP A 36 -19.96 -12.30 6.10
CA ASP A 36 -20.45 -11.61 7.29
C ASP A 36 -19.36 -11.12 8.25
N LEU A 37 -18.28 -11.90 8.45
CA LEU A 37 -17.19 -11.45 9.34
C LEU A 37 -16.47 -10.23 8.76
N ALA A 38 -16.18 -10.21 7.46
CA ALA A 38 -15.52 -9.08 6.85
C ALA A 38 -16.37 -7.80 7.01
N TRP A 39 -17.68 -7.91 6.80
CA TRP A 39 -18.62 -6.80 7.03
C TRP A 39 -18.71 -6.36 8.49
N TYR A 40 -18.72 -7.29 9.43
CA TYR A 40 -18.66 -6.97 10.85
C TYR A 40 -17.38 -6.20 11.20
N LEU A 41 -16.23 -6.65 10.70
CA LEU A 41 -14.96 -6.01 10.98
C LEU A 41 -14.89 -4.58 10.41
N LEU A 42 -15.59 -4.32 9.30
CA LEU A 42 -15.69 -3.02 8.64
C LEU A 42 -16.66 -2.06 9.36
N LEU A 43 -17.84 -2.56 9.69
CA LEU A 43 -18.93 -1.74 10.24
C LEU A 43 -18.92 -1.64 11.76
N ASP A 44 -18.15 -2.50 12.43
CA ASP A 44 -18.27 -2.78 13.86
C ASP A 44 -19.72 -3.07 14.30
N SER A 45 -20.55 -3.55 13.36
CA SER A 45 -21.98 -3.73 13.55
C SER A 45 -22.31 -5.21 13.72
N PRO A 46 -22.65 -5.66 14.94
CA PRO A 46 -22.93 -7.07 15.21
C PRO A 46 -24.10 -7.64 14.40
N SER A 47 -25.04 -6.80 13.95
CA SER A 47 -26.18 -7.23 13.14
C SER A 47 -25.78 -7.74 11.75
N ALA A 48 -24.55 -7.44 11.30
CA ALA A 48 -24.01 -7.97 10.05
C ALA A 48 -23.76 -9.48 10.10
N ILE A 49 -23.63 -10.07 11.30
CA ILE A 49 -23.45 -11.52 11.47
C ILE A 49 -24.80 -12.16 11.73
N LYS A 50 -25.36 -12.76 10.69
CA LYS A 50 -26.66 -13.43 10.77
C LYS A 50 -26.50 -14.85 11.28
N GLU A 51 -25.41 -15.52 10.89
CA GLU A 51 -25.17 -16.95 11.11
C GLU A 51 -23.87 -17.23 11.88
N TRP A 52 -23.77 -18.43 12.46
CA TRP A 52 -22.53 -18.95 13.06
C TRP A 52 -21.62 -19.55 11.99
N LYS A 53 -21.32 -18.74 10.96
CA LYS A 53 -20.64 -19.20 9.75
C LYS A 53 -19.46 -18.29 9.42
N LEU A 54 -18.34 -18.90 9.04
CA LEU A 54 -17.12 -18.25 8.59
C LEU A 54 -16.72 -18.81 7.23
N GLU A 55 -16.50 -17.95 6.25
CA GLU A 55 -15.98 -18.34 4.95
C GLU A 55 -14.52 -17.92 4.84
N ILE A 56 -13.64 -18.90 4.62
CA ILE A 56 -12.21 -18.67 4.40
C ILE A 56 -11.87 -19.17 3.01
N SER A 57 -11.50 -18.25 2.13
CA SER A 57 -10.92 -18.62 0.86
C SER A 57 -9.42 -18.88 1.03
N VAL A 58 -8.91 -19.93 0.39
CA VAL A 58 -7.50 -20.36 0.43
C VAL A 58 -6.91 -20.34 -0.99
N GLN A 59 -5.64 -19.93 -1.12
CA GLN A 59 -4.91 -19.83 -2.39
C GLN A 59 -3.48 -20.35 -2.20
N LYS A 60 -2.87 -20.84 -3.30
CA LYS A 60 -1.48 -21.34 -3.38
C LYS A 60 -1.23 -22.63 -2.59
N TYR A 61 -2.27 -23.39 -2.31
CA TYR A 61 -2.12 -24.73 -1.75
C TYR A 61 -2.06 -25.75 -2.88
N GLN A 62 -1.00 -26.57 -2.92
CA GLN A 62 -0.80 -27.59 -3.96
C GLN A 62 -1.70 -28.83 -3.78
N GLY A 63 -2.33 -28.99 -2.62
CA GLY A 63 -3.24 -30.09 -2.31
C GLY A 63 -4.72 -29.69 -2.41
N SER A 64 -5.61 -30.58 -1.97
CA SER A 64 -7.04 -30.30 -1.91
C SER A 64 -7.39 -29.46 -0.67
N VAL A 65 -8.45 -28.64 -0.75
CA VAL A 65 -8.96 -27.92 0.43
C VAL A 65 -9.27 -28.87 1.60
N PHE A 66 -9.69 -30.11 1.29
CA PHE A 66 -9.91 -31.14 2.29
C PHE A 66 -8.63 -31.57 3.01
N SER A 67 -7.50 -31.79 2.32
CA SER A 67 -6.24 -32.13 2.98
C SER A 67 -5.72 -30.96 3.85
N LEU A 68 -6.03 -29.73 3.45
CA LEU A 68 -5.75 -28.54 4.27
C LEU A 68 -6.60 -28.52 5.55
N ALA A 69 -7.90 -28.86 5.45
CA ALA A 69 -8.78 -29.01 6.60
C ALA A 69 -8.32 -30.11 7.56
N GLN A 70 -7.91 -31.27 7.04
CA GLN A 70 -7.35 -32.35 7.84
C GLN A 70 -6.11 -31.89 8.62
N ARG A 71 -5.24 -31.13 7.95
CA ARG A 71 -4.05 -30.56 8.58
C ARG A 71 -4.39 -29.53 9.66
N LEU A 72 -5.41 -28.69 9.46
CA LEU A 72 -5.91 -27.76 10.47
C LEU A 72 -6.45 -28.50 11.69
N ALA A 73 -7.32 -29.50 11.50
CA ALA A 73 -7.87 -30.32 12.59
C ALA A 73 -6.80 -31.08 13.37
N ALA A 74 -5.76 -31.58 12.69
CA ALA A 74 -4.63 -32.24 13.34
C ALA A 74 -3.73 -31.28 14.13
N THR A 75 -3.69 -29.99 13.74
CA THR A 75 -2.83 -28.98 14.37
C THR A 75 -3.49 -28.30 15.56
N ASP A 76 -4.82 -28.12 15.53
CA ASP A 76 -5.57 -27.42 16.55
C ASP A 76 -6.87 -28.20 16.87
N PRO A 77 -6.99 -28.78 18.07
CA PRO A 77 -8.11 -29.67 18.43
C PRO A 77 -9.46 -28.95 18.51
N ARG A 78 -9.47 -27.62 18.43
CA ARG A 78 -10.72 -26.85 18.34
C ARG A 78 -11.42 -27.03 16.99
N PHE A 79 -10.70 -27.49 15.97
CA PHE A 79 -11.23 -27.73 14.64
C PHE A 79 -11.59 -29.20 14.46
N SER A 80 -12.77 -29.46 13.93
CA SER A 80 -13.21 -30.80 13.52
C SER A 80 -13.84 -30.73 12.13
N ILE A 81 -13.68 -31.77 11.32
CA ILE A 81 -14.24 -31.79 9.96
C ILE A 81 -15.65 -32.35 10.02
N LEU A 82 -16.62 -31.65 9.42
CA LEU A 82 -18.02 -32.09 9.34
C LEU A 82 -18.35 -32.70 7.99
N VAL A 83 -17.98 -32.02 6.90
CA VAL A 83 -18.32 -32.39 5.52
C VAL A 83 -17.11 -32.18 4.62
N GLU A 84 -16.90 -33.07 3.65
CA GLU A 84 -15.77 -33.00 2.71
C GLU A 84 -16.04 -32.04 1.53
N THR A 85 -17.23 -32.07 0.94
CA THR A 85 -17.60 -31.28 -0.26
C THR A 85 -18.98 -30.63 -0.12
N PRO A 86 -19.07 -29.29 0.06
CA PRO A 86 -17.96 -28.37 0.31
C PRO A 86 -17.25 -28.71 1.62
N THR A 87 -15.96 -28.35 1.74
CA THR A 87 -15.20 -28.65 2.96
C THR A 87 -15.66 -27.75 4.10
N VAL A 88 -16.43 -28.32 5.04
CA VAL A 88 -16.96 -27.63 6.21
C VAL A 88 -16.28 -28.17 7.47
N MET A 89 -15.75 -27.27 8.29
CA MET A 89 -15.16 -27.56 9.58
C MET A 89 -15.99 -26.93 10.71
N LEU A 90 -16.09 -27.58 11.85
CA LEU A 90 -16.62 -26.99 13.08
C LEU A 90 -15.46 -26.47 13.92
N TYR A 91 -15.48 -25.18 14.27
CA TYR A 91 -14.58 -24.58 15.25
C TYR A 91 -15.29 -24.42 16.59
N THR A 92 -14.75 -25.02 17.65
CA THR A 92 -15.27 -24.91 19.01
C THR A 92 -14.43 -23.93 19.83
N HIS A 93 -15.08 -22.92 20.40
CA HIS A 93 -14.46 -21.91 21.24
C HIS A 93 -14.99 -22.03 22.68
N ASP A 94 -14.06 -22.19 23.62
CA ASP A 94 -14.36 -22.02 25.04
C ASP A 94 -14.40 -20.53 25.35
N VAL A 95 -15.59 -20.01 25.68
CA VAL A 95 -15.72 -18.62 26.09
C VAL A 95 -15.92 -18.54 27.59
N LEU A 96 -15.05 -17.79 28.26
CA LEU A 96 -15.28 -17.34 29.63
C LEU A 96 -16.36 -16.27 29.59
N HIS A 97 -17.57 -16.63 30.03
CA HIS A 97 -18.57 -15.65 30.44
C HIS A 97 -18.30 -15.32 31.90
N ASP A 98 -18.09 -14.03 32.22
CA ASP A 98 -18.44 -13.34 33.49
C ASP A 98 -18.43 -14.10 34.86
N GLY A 99 -17.67 -15.18 35.00
CA GLY A 99 -17.65 -16.05 36.18
C GLY A 99 -18.57 -17.28 36.13
N SER A 100 -19.22 -17.59 35.00
CA SER A 100 -20.08 -18.78 34.83
C SER A 100 -19.36 -19.96 34.12
N LEU A 101 -19.91 -21.18 34.26
CA LEU A 101 -19.38 -22.41 33.66
C LEU A 101 -19.15 -22.25 32.14
N LEU A 102 -18.00 -22.75 31.66
CA LEU A 102 -17.57 -22.68 30.26
C LEU A 102 -18.68 -23.18 29.32
N LYS A 103 -19.36 -22.27 28.63
CA LYS A 103 -20.31 -22.63 27.57
C LYS A 103 -19.54 -22.77 26.27
N LYS A 104 -19.43 -24.01 25.78
CA LYS A 104 -18.87 -24.29 24.45
C LYS A 104 -19.75 -23.69 23.37
N ARG A 105 -19.12 -23.01 22.43
CA ARG A 105 -19.79 -22.37 21.30
C ARG A 105 -19.06 -22.76 20.04
N SER A 106 -19.82 -22.94 18.97
CA SER A 106 -19.26 -23.42 17.72
C SER A 106 -19.62 -22.52 16.55
N CYS A 107 -18.74 -22.52 15.55
CA CYS A 107 -18.90 -21.82 14.29
C CYS A 107 -18.52 -22.77 13.16
N ASP A 108 -19.33 -22.81 12.11
CA ASP A 108 -19.03 -23.55 10.89
C ASP A 108 -18.08 -22.73 10.03
N ILE A 109 -16.97 -23.33 9.62
CA ILE A 109 -15.96 -22.76 8.74
C ILE A 109 -16.04 -23.46 7.41
N ILE A 110 -16.36 -22.72 6.36
CA ILE A 110 -16.30 -23.20 4.99
C ILE A 110 -14.95 -22.79 4.40
N LEU A 111 -14.16 -23.77 4.00
CA LEU A 111 -12.95 -23.53 3.23
C LEU A 111 -13.27 -23.57 1.74
N ILE A 112 -12.84 -22.54 1.01
CA ILE A 112 -13.14 -22.36 -0.41
C ILE A 112 -11.82 -22.24 -1.18
N ASP A 113 -11.62 -23.07 -2.20
CA ASP A 113 -10.53 -22.84 -3.15
C ASP A 113 -10.90 -21.66 -4.05
N ALA A 114 -10.16 -20.57 -3.93
CA ALA A 114 -10.43 -19.39 -4.73
C ALA A 114 -9.12 -18.70 -5.12
N MET A 115 -9.07 -18.18 -6.34
CA MET A 115 -8.00 -17.29 -6.76
C MET A 115 -8.41 -15.84 -6.54
N TRP A 116 -7.60 -15.09 -5.81
CA TRP A 116 -7.71 -13.64 -5.71
C TRP A 116 -6.34 -12.99 -5.87
N PRO A 117 -6.28 -11.78 -6.43
CA PRO A 117 -5.02 -11.11 -6.70
C PRO A 117 -4.45 -10.40 -5.46
N PHE A 118 -5.30 -9.96 -4.52
CA PHE A 118 -4.90 -9.11 -3.40
C PHE A 118 -5.68 -9.40 -2.11
N THR A 119 -5.08 -9.07 -0.96
CA THR A 119 -5.70 -9.17 0.36
C THR A 119 -5.61 -7.83 1.08
N THR A 120 -6.65 -7.43 1.78
CA THR A 120 -6.63 -6.26 2.68
C THR A 120 -6.66 -6.74 4.12
N ARG A 121 -5.79 -6.22 4.97
CA ARG A 121 -5.86 -6.53 6.41
C ARG A 121 -6.82 -5.56 7.07
N ILE A 122 -7.90 -6.08 7.64
CA ILE A 122 -8.87 -5.32 8.44
C ILE A 122 -8.70 -5.77 9.89
N LYS A 123 -8.34 -4.85 10.78
CA LYS A 123 -7.85 -5.16 12.13
C LYS A 123 -6.68 -6.17 12.06
N ASP A 124 -6.84 -7.37 12.60
CA ASP A 124 -5.83 -8.44 12.63
C ASP A 124 -6.14 -9.63 11.70
N VAL A 125 -7.18 -9.53 10.85
CA VAL A 125 -7.61 -10.59 9.92
C VAL A 125 -7.37 -10.16 8.47
N ALA A 126 -6.84 -11.07 7.65
CA ALA A 126 -6.78 -10.85 6.21
C ALA A 126 -8.17 -11.07 5.60
N CYS A 127 -8.70 -10.06 4.91
CA CYS A 127 -10.00 -10.07 4.27
C CYS A 127 -9.85 -9.85 2.75
N PHE A 128 -10.91 -10.14 2.00
CA PHE A 128 -11.00 -9.71 0.61
C PHE A 128 -10.91 -8.18 0.50
N PRO A 129 -10.44 -7.66 -0.66
CA PRO A 129 -10.54 -6.24 -0.94
C PRO A 129 -12.00 -5.75 -0.87
N PHE A 130 -12.21 -4.52 -0.41
CA PHE A 130 -13.55 -3.99 -0.17
C PHE A 130 -14.46 -4.06 -1.40
N GLN A 131 -13.95 -3.72 -2.59
CA GLN A 131 -14.70 -3.83 -3.84
C GLN A 131 -15.19 -5.27 -4.10
N THR A 132 -14.37 -6.28 -3.81
CA THR A 132 -14.76 -7.69 -3.94
C THR A 132 -15.85 -8.07 -2.95
N LEU A 133 -15.75 -7.62 -1.69
CA LEU A 133 -16.78 -7.84 -0.68
C LEU A 133 -18.10 -7.19 -1.08
N LEU A 134 -18.03 -5.94 -1.55
CA LEU A 134 -19.18 -5.19 -2.05
C LEU A 134 -19.81 -5.92 -3.23
N PHE A 135 -19.04 -6.30 -4.25
CA PHE A 135 -19.56 -7.06 -5.40
C PHE A 135 -20.23 -8.38 -5.00
N GLN A 136 -19.64 -9.15 -4.10
CA GLN A 136 -20.23 -10.38 -3.59
C GLN A 136 -21.60 -10.13 -2.93
N ARG A 137 -21.69 -9.09 -2.11
CA ARG A 137 -22.94 -8.72 -1.42
C ARG A 137 -23.99 -8.16 -2.38
N MET A 138 -23.59 -7.34 -3.35
CA MET A 138 -24.49 -6.80 -4.36
C MET A 138 -25.06 -7.88 -5.28
N ASN A 139 -24.33 -8.97 -5.53
CA ASN A 139 -24.91 -10.11 -6.25
C ASN A 139 -26.10 -10.75 -5.52
N MET A 140 -26.19 -10.59 -4.20
CA MET A 140 -27.35 -11.07 -3.42
C MET A 140 -28.60 -10.20 -3.64
N TYR A 141 -28.47 -8.96 -4.13
CA TYR A 141 -29.62 -8.07 -4.36
C TYR A 141 -30.65 -8.70 -5.30
N ARG A 142 -30.18 -9.52 -6.25
CA ARG A 142 -31.03 -10.23 -7.22
C ARG A 142 -32.04 -11.17 -6.58
N THR A 143 -31.76 -11.63 -5.36
CA THR A 143 -32.61 -12.56 -4.62
C THR A 143 -33.18 -11.92 -3.34
N THR A 144 -32.85 -10.67 -3.05
CA THR A 144 -33.36 -9.94 -1.89
C THR A 144 -34.76 -9.42 -2.21
N PRO A 145 -35.77 -9.67 -1.37
CA PRO A 145 -37.11 -9.09 -1.57
C PRO A 145 -37.05 -7.56 -1.60
N ASP A 146 -37.88 -6.93 -2.44
CA ASP A 146 -37.90 -5.46 -2.60
C ASP A 146 -38.04 -4.70 -1.28
N SER A 147 -38.84 -5.24 -0.34
CA SER A 147 -39.05 -4.67 1.00
C SER A 147 -37.80 -4.62 1.87
N GLN A 148 -36.75 -5.37 1.54
CA GLN A 148 -35.47 -5.40 2.26
C GLN A 148 -34.33 -4.80 1.44
N LEU A 149 -34.51 -4.64 0.13
CA LEU A 149 -33.47 -4.22 -0.80
C LEU A 149 -32.93 -2.82 -0.46
N GLU A 150 -33.81 -1.84 -0.26
CA GLU A 150 -33.42 -0.46 0.07
C GLU A 150 -32.62 -0.40 1.38
N HIS A 151 -33.08 -1.09 2.43
CA HIS A 151 -32.36 -1.15 3.70
C HIS A 151 -30.97 -1.79 3.53
N GLN A 152 -30.88 -2.84 2.71
CA GLN A 152 -29.61 -3.51 2.43
C GLN A 152 -28.64 -2.61 1.66
N MET A 153 -29.13 -1.86 0.68
CA MET A 153 -28.37 -0.87 -0.08
C MET A 153 -27.82 0.24 0.83
N LEU A 154 -28.65 0.77 1.74
CA LEU A 154 -28.23 1.79 2.72
C LEU A 154 -27.11 1.28 3.65
N GLN A 155 -27.20 0.02 4.10
CA GLN A 155 -26.13 -0.59 4.90
C GLN A 155 -24.81 -0.70 4.13
N ASP A 156 -24.86 -0.97 2.82
CA ASP A 156 -23.68 -1.17 1.99
C ASP A 156 -22.99 0.17 1.68
N VAL A 157 -23.77 1.24 1.50
CA VAL A 157 -23.24 2.61 1.40
C VAL A 157 -22.64 3.05 2.74
N ALA A 158 -23.32 2.80 3.87
CA ALA A 158 -22.78 3.10 5.20
C ALA A 158 -21.47 2.36 5.47
N ALA A 159 -21.36 1.10 5.02
CA ALA A 159 -20.13 0.32 5.14
C ALA A 159 -18.99 0.83 4.25
N SER A 160 -19.33 1.33 3.07
CA SER A 160 -18.39 2.00 2.17
C SER A 160 -17.83 3.27 2.82
N LYS A 161 -18.68 4.08 3.44
CA LYS A 161 -18.27 5.25 4.23
C LYS A 161 -17.39 4.87 5.43
N ALA A 162 -17.78 3.83 6.18
CA ALA A 162 -16.99 3.34 7.32
C ALA A 162 -15.60 2.82 6.91
N TYR A 163 -15.52 2.11 5.77
CA TYR A 163 -14.25 1.65 5.23
C TYR A 163 -13.33 2.82 4.87
N LEU A 164 -13.84 3.84 4.18
CA LEU A 164 -13.10 5.08 3.88
C LEU A 164 -12.59 5.76 5.16
N ALA A 165 -13.42 5.82 6.20
CA ALA A 165 -13.05 6.44 7.47
C ALA A 165 -12.00 5.66 8.27
N SER A 166 -11.90 4.34 8.06
CA SER A 166 -11.06 3.45 8.89
C SER A 166 -9.54 3.62 8.72
N LYS A 167 -9.09 4.54 7.85
CA LYS A 167 -7.67 4.80 7.52
C LYS A 167 -6.88 3.56 7.09
N THR A 168 -7.53 2.43 6.81
CA THR A 168 -6.88 1.30 6.14
C THR A 168 -6.48 1.74 4.75
N SER A 169 -5.25 1.42 4.32
CA SER A 169 -4.76 1.71 2.97
C SER A 169 -5.81 1.30 1.94
N ILE A 170 -6.43 2.29 1.31
CA ILE A 170 -7.44 2.12 0.27
C ILE A 170 -6.69 1.59 -0.95
N ARG A 171 -6.49 0.27 -1.00
CA ARG A 171 -6.09 -0.39 -2.22
C ARG A 171 -7.36 -0.76 -2.97
N SER A 172 -7.53 -0.20 -4.17
CA SER A 172 -8.51 -0.70 -5.13
C SER A 172 -8.13 -2.13 -5.48
N GLY A 173 -8.75 -3.10 -4.80
CA GLY A 173 -8.65 -4.48 -5.26
C GLY A 173 -9.51 -4.62 -6.50
N GLY A 174 -8.88 -4.73 -7.67
CA GLY A 174 -9.60 -4.81 -8.93
C GLY A 174 -10.62 -5.96 -8.95
N ILE A 175 -11.84 -5.65 -9.38
CA ILE A 175 -12.80 -6.65 -9.84
C ILE A 175 -12.21 -7.31 -11.08
N ARG A 176 -12.52 -8.59 -11.30
CA ARG A 176 -12.10 -9.29 -12.52
C ARG A 176 -12.68 -8.55 -13.73
N ALA A 177 -11.90 -8.37 -14.79
CA ALA A 177 -12.37 -7.68 -16.00
C ALA A 177 -13.73 -8.19 -16.53
N LYS A 178 -13.98 -9.51 -16.44
CA LYS A 178 -15.28 -10.10 -16.86
C LYS A 178 -16.49 -9.72 -15.99
N ASP A 179 -16.23 -9.29 -14.76
CA ASP A 179 -17.24 -8.98 -13.73
C ASP A 179 -17.38 -7.44 -13.55
N GLU A 180 -16.48 -6.66 -14.13
CA GLU A 180 -16.43 -5.20 -14.05
C GLU A 180 -17.70 -4.53 -14.57
N ALA A 181 -18.19 -4.94 -15.75
CA ALA A 181 -19.45 -4.41 -16.30
C ALA A 181 -20.66 -4.67 -15.37
N LYS A 182 -20.69 -5.83 -14.71
CA LYS A 182 -21.75 -6.16 -13.74
C LYS A 182 -21.62 -5.33 -12.47
N PHE A 183 -20.40 -5.14 -11.98
CA PHE A 183 -20.12 -4.32 -10.81
C PHE A 183 -20.49 -2.85 -11.05
N ASN A 184 -20.13 -2.29 -12.21
CA ASN A 184 -20.47 -0.91 -12.55
C ASN A 184 -21.98 -0.71 -12.70
N ALA A 185 -22.68 -1.63 -13.37
CA ALA A 185 -24.14 -1.58 -13.47
C ALA A 185 -24.81 -1.59 -12.08
N LEU A 186 -24.27 -2.39 -11.18
CA LEU A 186 -24.70 -2.49 -9.79
C LEU A 186 -24.43 -1.19 -9.02
N CYS A 187 -23.24 -0.59 -9.15
CA CYS A 187 -22.92 0.71 -8.56
C CYS A 187 -23.84 1.83 -9.05
N ASN A 188 -24.20 1.84 -10.34
CA ASN A 188 -25.13 2.82 -10.91
C ASN A 188 -26.53 2.71 -10.29
N VAL A 189 -27.01 1.49 -10.01
CA VAL A 189 -28.26 1.26 -9.29
C VAL A 189 -28.19 1.85 -7.86
N LEU A 190 -27.07 1.66 -7.16
CA LEU A 190 -26.86 2.24 -5.83
C LEU A 190 -26.81 3.77 -5.86
N CYS A 191 -26.09 4.38 -6.81
CA CYS A 191 -26.02 5.84 -6.96
C CYS A 191 -27.39 6.44 -7.30
N THR A 192 -28.19 5.73 -8.10
CA THR A 192 -29.56 6.19 -8.43
C THR A 192 -30.49 6.12 -7.23
N ALA A 193 -30.38 5.07 -6.40
CA ALA A 193 -31.26 4.87 -5.26
C ALA A 193 -30.86 5.68 -4.01
N ILE A 194 -29.56 5.96 -3.83
CA ILE A 194 -29.03 6.60 -2.62
C ILE A 194 -28.17 7.80 -3.05
N PRO A 195 -28.66 9.05 -2.86
CA PRO A 195 -27.98 10.26 -3.32
C PRO A 195 -26.50 10.39 -2.87
N ASP A 196 -26.17 9.88 -1.67
CA ASP A 196 -24.82 9.95 -1.10
C ASP A 196 -23.86 8.85 -1.60
N ALA A 197 -24.35 7.86 -2.34
CA ALA A 197 -23.53 6.71 -2.74
C ALA A 197 -22.48 7.10 -3.79
N GLU A 198 -22.80 8.06 -4.67
CA GLU A 198 -21.90 8.51 -5.75
C GLU A 198 -20.60 9.10 -5.21
N GLU A 199 -20.68 10.06 -4.28
CA GLU A 199 -19.49 10.66 -3.63
C GLU A 199 -18.64 9.58 -2.93
N THR A 200 -19.31 8.67 -2.25
CA THR A 200 -18.66 7.55 -1.53
C THR A 200 -17.91 6.64 -2.50
N PHE A 201 -18.51 6.26 -3.63
CA PHE A 201 -17.90 5.37 -4.62
C PHE A 201 -16.80 6.03 -5.44
N ASN A 202 -16.96 7.31 -5.78
CA ASN A 202 -15.90 8.10 -6.40
C ASN A 202 -14.66 8.16 -5.49
N THR A 203 -14.85 8.35 -4.18
CA THR A 203 -13.74 8.36 -3.20
C THR A 203 -13.07 6.99 -3.06
N LEU A 204 -13.82 5.90 -3.28
CA LEU A 204 -13.28 4.54 -3.32
C LEU A 204 -12.54 4.20 -4.62
N GLY A 205 -12.49 5.12 -5.58
CA GLY A 205 -11.92 4.88 -6.90
C GLY A 205 -12.74 3.85 -7.70
N ILE A 206 -14.04 3.74 -7.43
CA ILE A 206 -14.99 2.97 -8.23
C ILE A 206 -15.52 3.96 -9.30
N GLU A 207 -14.71 4.26 -10.32
CA GLU A 207 -15.13 5.18 -11.39
C GLU A 207 -16.09 4.49 -12.37
N ASP A 208 -17.12 5.22 -12.79
CA ASP A 208 -18.04 4.80 -13.84
C ASP A 208 -17.32 4.78 -15.20
N SER A 209 -16.93 3.59 -15.65
CA SER A 209 -16.32 3.40 -16.98
C SER A 209 -17.27 3.79 -18.12
N SER A 210 -18.58 3.95 -17.86
CA SER A 210 -19.58 4.27 -18.88
C SER A 210 -19.63 5.76 -19.25
N LEU A 211 -19.32 6.66 -18.31
CA LEU A 211 -19.25 8.11 -18.56
C LEU A 211 -18.05 8.50 -19.47
N ALA A 212 -16.98 7.71 -19.47
CA ALA A 212 -15.86 7.89 -20.39
C ALA A 212 -16.21 7.56 -21.86
N MET A 213 -17.15 6.64 -22.09
CA MET A 213 -17.58 6.21 -23.43
C MET A 213 -18.61 7.16 -24.07
N ASN A 214 -19.48 7.80 -23.28
CA ASN A 214 -20.50 8.71 -23.80
C ASN A 214 -19.91 10.08 -24.21
N ASN A 215 -18.88 10.56 -23.52
CA ASN A 215 -18.19 11.79 -23.89
C ASN A 215 -17.31 11.65 -25.16
N LEU A 216 -16.93 10.43 -25.55
CA LEU A 216 -16.19 10.16 -26.78
C LEU A 216 -17.11 10.16 -28.04
N LYS A 217 -18.41 9.94 -27.87
CA LYS A 217 -19.39 9.98 -28.98
C LYS A 217 -19.86 11.39 -29.30
N ILE A 218 -19.88 12.30 -28.33
CA ILE A 218 -20.26 13.70 -28.56
C ILE A 218 -19.13 14.49 -29.25
N ALA A 219 -17.87 14.07 -29.09
CA ALA A 219 -16.72 14.73 -29.71
C ALA A 219 -16.52 14.42 -31.21
N ASN A 220 -17.29 13.49 -31.81
CA ASN A 220 -17.14 13.09 -33.22
C ASN A 220 -18.24 13.63 -34.16
N ALA A 221 -19.08 14.55 -33.69
CA ALA A 221 -20.08 15.22 -34.52
C ALA A 221 -19.83 16.74 -34.51
N GLY A 222 -18.98 17.22 -35.43
CA GLY A 222 -18.77 18.66 -35.62
C GLY A 222 -17.54 19.03 -36.43
N VAL A 223 -17.59 18.80 -37.75
CA VAL A 223 -16.73 19.51 -38.72
C VAL A 223 -17.65 20.05 -39.82
N ASP A 224 -17.76 21.38 -39.86
CA ASP A 224 -18.04 22.28 -41.00
C ASP A 224 -18.40 23.65 -40.39
N GLU A 225 -17.93 24.84 -40.79
CA GLU A 225 -17.39 25.32 -42.05
C GLU A 225 -16.67 26.69 -41.84
N ARG A 226 -15.68 26.96 -42.72
CA ARG A 226 -15.33 28.25 -43.38
C ARG A 226 -14.86 29.51 -42.62
N ASN A 227 -13.58 29.80 -42.88
CA ASN A 227 -13.01 31.04 -43.49
C ASN A 227 -13.61 32.42 -43.16
N THR A 228 -12.78 33.31 -42.60
CA THR A 228 -12.39 34.61 -43.21
C THR A 228 -11.25 35.31 -42.45
N ARG A 229 -10.18 35.67 -43.18
CA ARG A 229 -9.21 36.77 -42.93
C ARG A 229 -9.50 37.85 -44.02
N PRO A 230 -9.02 39.12 -44.01
CA PRO A 230 -7.73 39.68 -43.51
C PRO A 230 -7.91 41.03 -42.74
N GLN A 231 -6.93 41.72 -42.14
CA GLN A 231 -5.79 42.47 -42.72
C GLN A 231 -4.85 43.07 -41.63
N SER A 232 -3.63 43.35 -42.09
CA SER A 232 -2.40 44.05 -41.60
C SER A 232 -2.55 45.43 -40.91
N SER A 233 -1.90 45.70 -39.75
CA SER A 233 -0.58 46.38 -39.52
C SER A 233 -0.72 47.86 -39.10
N PRO A 234 0.32 48.60 -38.64
CA PRO A 234 1.47 48.31 -37.75
C PRO A 234 1.60 49.34 -36.59
N GLY A 235 2.54 49.17 -35.64
CA GLY A 235 2.88 50.26 -34.72
C GLY A 235 3.80 49.91 -33.55
N SER A 236 5.09 50.18 -33.72
CA SER A 236 6.14 50.14 -32.71
C SER A 236 5.99 51.25 -31.65
N SER A 237 6.32 50.96 -30.39
CA SER A 237 7.16 51.82 -29.53
C SER A 237 7.39 51.17 -28.15
N PHE A 238 8.66 51.03 -27.78
CA PHE A 238 9.08 50.94 -26.39
C PHE A 238 8.98 52.32 -25.73
N PRO A 239 8.80 52.39 -24.40
CA PRO A 239 9.94 52.86 -23.61
C PRO A 239 10.19 52.12 -22.30
N ASN A 240 11.36 52.45 -21.77
CA ASN A 240 12.06 52.00 -20.58
C ASN A 240 11.39 52.33 -19.23
N GLU A 241 11.94 51.64 -18.22
CA GLU A 241 12.13 52.06 -16.81
C GLU A 241 10.91 52.26 -15.91
N ALA A 242 10.81 51.42 -14.87
CA ALA A 242 11.06 51.86 -13.49
C ALA A 242 11.00 50.67 -12.52
N SER A 243 12.02 50.59 -11.66
CA SER A 243 12.00 49.84 -10.41
C SER A 243 10.78 50.24 -9.57
N THR A 244 10.03 49.27 -9.06
CA THR A 244 9.09 49.51 -7.96
C THR A 244 9.15 48.35 -6.98
N THR A 245 9.68 48.68 -5.82
CA THR A 245 9.67 47.94 -4.56
C THR A 245 8.26 47.47 -4.24
N LEU A 246 8.04 46.15 -4.13
CA LEU A 246 6.75 45.59 -3.72
C LEU A 246 6.81 45.06 -2.29
N ALA A 247 5.91 45.62 -1.50
CA ALA A 247 5.70 45.38 -0.10
C ALA A 247 5.25 43.95 0.22
N VAL A 248 5.61 43.53 1.44
CA VAL A 248 5.16 42.33 2.13
C VAL A 248 3.64 42.33 2.23
N GLY A 249 2.99 41.53 1.39
CA GLY A 249 1.56 41.23 1.45
C GLY A 249 1.34 39.81 1.97
N ALA A 250 0.67 39.69 3.12
CA ALA A 250 0.28 38.44 3.76
C ALA A 250 -0.45 37.52 2.78
N ARG A 251 0.07 36.30 2.57
CA ARG A 251 -0.52 35.31 1.67
C ARG A 251 -1.46 34.41 2.47
N ALA A 252 -2.74 34.46 2.11
CA ALA A 252 -3.77 33.56 2.57
C ALA A 252 -3.41 32.10 2.20
N SER A 253 -3.45 31.23 3.20
CA SER A 253 -3.19 29.80 3.10
C SER A 253 -4.29 29.13 2.27
N THR A 254 -3.92 28.58 1.12
CA THR A 254 -4.77 27.64 0.37
C THR A 254 -4.52 26.23 0.92
N PRO A 255 -5.55 25.38 1.07
CA PRO A 255 -5.36 24.03 1.61
C PRO A 255 -4.75 23.13 0.54
N GLU A 256 -3.45 22.86 0.63
CA GLU A 256 -2.79 21.80 -0.13
C GLU A 256 -3.25 20.43 0.42
N THR A 257 -4.16 19.78 -0.30
CA THR A 257 -4.49 18.36 -0.11
C THR A 257 -3.36 17.50 -0.66
N SER A 258 -2.28 17.36 0.12
CA SER A 258 -1.24 16.37 -0.13
C SER A 258 -1.82 14.95 0.04
N PRO A 259 -1.48 14.00 -0.84
CA PRO A 259 -1.93 12.61 -0.73
C PRO A 259 -1.56 12.05 0.65
N THR A 260 -2.53 11.42 1.31
CA THR A 260 -2.38 10.92 2.67
C THR A 260 -1.36 9.79 2.68
N GLY A 261 -0.14 10.08 3.16
CA GLY A 261 0.93 9.11 3.27
C GLY A 261 0.53 7.87 4.08
N PRO A 262 1.21 6.73 3.89
CA PRO A 262 0.94 5.51 4.64
C PRO A 262 1.08 5.76 6.14
N VAL A 263 0.15 5.22 6.93
CA VAL A 263 0.17 5.32 8.39
C VAL A 263 1.46 4.68 8.92
N ILE A 264 2.34 5.52 9.45
CA ILE A 264 3.56 5.09 10.13
C ILE A 264 3.14 4.31 11.36
N ARG A 265 3.56 3.04 11.45
CA ARG A 265 3.22 2.20 12.58
C ARG A 265 4.10 2.58 13.77
N THR A 266 3.49 3.18 14.78
CA THR A 266 4.16 3.53 16.03
C THR A 266 4.37 2.32 16.96
N GLN A 267 3.73 1.17 16.67
CA GLN A 267 3.81 -0.04 17.49
C GLN A 267 4.12 -1.31 16.67
N GLY A 268 4.79 -2.26 17.34
CA GLY A 268 5.16 -3.58 16.81
C GLY A 268 6.63 -3.71 16.38
N TYR A 269 7.02 -4.93 16.00
CA TYR A 269 8.41 -5.36 15.70
C TYR A 269 9.16 -4.54 14.63
N ARG A 270 8.46 -3.68 13.87
CA ARG A 270 9.06 -2.80 12.84
C ARG A 270 8.97 -1.32 13.17
N ALA A 271 8.36 -0.96 14.29
CA ALA A 271 8.28 0.42 14.73
C ALA A 271 9.67 0.99 15.08
N VAL A 272 10.62 0.13 15.49
CA VAL A 272 12.02 0.51 15.70
C VAL A 272 12.68 1.15 14.47
N VAL A 273 12.26 0.74 13.26
CA VAL A 273 12.79 1.30 12.01
C VAL A 273 12.35 2.75 11.85
N PHE A 274 11.09 3.06 12.13
CA PHE A 274 10.60 4.43 11.98
C PHE A 274 11.11 5.35 13.10
N ARG A 275 11.21 4.85 14.34
CA ARG A 275 11.81 5.62 15.44
C ARG A 275 13.29 5.93 15.22
N ALA A 276 14.06 4.94 14.73
CA ALA A 276 15.44 5.18 14.34
C ALA A 276 15.55 6.23 13.22
N ALA A 277 14.62 6.23 12.25
CA ALA A 277 14.58 7.21 11.17
C ALA A 277 14.28 8.61 11.71
N GLU A 278 13.28 8.74 12.58
CA GLU A 278 12.94 10.00 13.25
C GLU A 278 14.12 10.54 14.06
N GLU A 279 14.77 9.70 14.88
CA GLU A 279 15.90 10.12 15.70
C GLU A 279 17.13 10.52 14.88
N VAL A 280 17.51 9.73 13.85
CA VAL A 280 18.68 10.07 13.04
C VAL A 280 18.45 11.35 12.23
N ILE A 281 17.22 11.57 11.72
CA ILE A 281 16.87 12.80 11.01
C ILE A 281 16.90 13.99 11.95
N ARG A 282 16.35 13.86 13.17
CA ARG A 282 16.39 14.91 14.19
C ARG A 282 17.83 15.32 14.52
N ILE A 283 18.69 14.35 14.83
CA ILE A 283 20.11 14.59 15.16
C ILE A 283 20.83 15.30 14.02
N LEU A 284 20.63 14.83 12.78
CA LEU A 284 21.30 15.41 11.61
C LEU A 284 20.76 16.80 11.26
N TYR A 285 19.46 17.05 11.41
CA TYR A 285 18.86 18.37 11.22
C TYR A 285 19.32 19.39 12.27
N GLU A 286 19.42 18.99 13.54
CA GLU A 286 19.96 19.84 14.61
C GLU A 286 21.43 20.22 14.37
N ALA A 287 22.17 19.37 13.65
CA ALA A 287 23.53 19.63 13.19
C ALA A 287 23.60 20.26 11.78
N GLU A 288 22.49 20.82 11.28
CA GLU A 288 22.39 21.54 10.01
C GLU A 288 22.71 20.71 8.75
N TYR A 289 22.61 19.37 8.84
CA TYR A 289 22.72 18.53 7.66
C TYR A 289 21.40 18.47 6.89
N THR A 290 21.48 18.56 5.56
CA THR A 290 20.37 18.17 4.70
C THR A 290 20.35 16.65 4.56
N VAL A 291 19.21 16.03 4.87
CA VAL A 291 19.07 14.56 4.78
C VAL A 291 17.82 14.16 4.01
N ALA A 292 17.77 12.92 3.54
CA ALA A 292 16.59 12.28 2.95
C ALA A 292 16.60 10.76 3.17
N ILE A 293 15.44 10.16 3.41
CA ILE A 293 15.23 8.72 3.50
C ILE A 293 15.26 8.14 2.09
N LEU A 294 16.02 7.05 1.93
CA LEU A 294 16.19 6.26 0.72
C LEU A 294 15.73 4.81 0.98
N GLY A 295 15.85 3.98 -0.06
CA GLY A 295 15.87 2.53 0.07
C GLY A 295 14.53 1.93 0.46
N SER A 296 14.56 0.86 1.26
CA SER A 296 13.34 0.11 1.56
C SER A 296 12.33 0.90 2.42
N THR A 297 12.83 1.77 3.29
CA THR A 297 11.99 2.65 4.10
C THR A 297 11.29 3.69 3.24
N ALA A 298 11.99 4.32 2.29
CA ALA A 298 11.37 5.21 1.32
C ALA A 298 10.31 4.50 0.46
N CYS A 299 10.59 3.28 -0.02
CA CYS A 299 9.58 2.49 -0.75
C CYS A 299 8.30 2.29 0.07
N TYR A 300 8.44 1.93 1.34
CA TYR A 300 7.29 1.76 2.23
C TYR A 300 6.52 3.06 2.43
N LEU A 301 7.22 4.19 2.64
CA LEU A 301 6.61 5.52 2.78
C LEU A 301 5.88 5.97 1.51
N TYR A 302 6.23 5.43 0.36
CA TYR A 302 5.49 5.63 -0.88
C TYR A 302 4.31 4.66 -1.09
N GLY A 303 4.06 3.73 -0.16
CA GLY A 303 2.93 2.81 -0.21
C GLY A 303 3.28 1.39 -0.65
N ASN A 304 4.57 1.05 -0.80
CA ASN A 304 4.99 -0.34 -0.96
C ASN A 304 4.57 -1.14 0.28
N GLY A 305 3.96 -2.32 0.08
CA GLY A 305 3.43 -3.13 1.17
C GLY A 305 4.49 -3.85 2.00
N ARG A 306 5.74 -3.86 1.53
CA ARG A 306 6.85 -4.55 2.18
C ARG A 306 7.40 -3.70 3.33
N LEU A 307 7.42 -4.26 4.53
CA LEU A 307 8.00 -3.58 5.69
C LEU A 307 9.53 -3.45 5.54
N PRO A 308 10.10 -2.28 5.84
CA PRO A 308 11.54 -2.07 5.80
C PRO A 308 12.24 -2.88 6.90
N LYS A 309 13.50 -3.25 6.63
CA LYS A 309 14.34 -3.97 7.61
C LYS A 309 15.42 -3.10 8.23
N ASP A 310 15.79 -2.07 7.50
CA ASP A 310 16.90 -1.15 7.68
C ASP A 310 16.48 0.22 7.15
N ILE A 311 17.30 1.23 7.45
CA ILE A 311 17.06 2.62 7.09
C ILE A 311 18.27 3.08 6.29
N ASP A 312 18.01 3.58 5.10
CA ASP A 312 19.02 4.24 4.28
C ASP A 312 18.77 5.74 4.38
N ILE A 313 19.73 6.50 4.90
CA ILE A 313 19.69 7.95 5.02
C ILE A 313 20.71 8.54 4.06
N LEU A 314 20.24 9.30 3.09
CA LEU A 314 21.03 10.14 2.22
C LEU A 314 21.34 11.46 2.94
N VAL A 315 22.61 11.86 3.01
CA VAL A 315 23.07 13.10 3.65
C VAL A 315 23.76 13.96 2.62
N SER A 316 23.17 15.08 2.26
CA SER A 316 23.72 16.00 1.27
C SER A 316 24.86 16.83 1.87
N SER A 317 26.06 16.26 1.85
CA SER A 317 27.30 16.95 2.21
C SER A 317 28.49 16.33 1.48
N HIS A 318 29.20 17.14 0.70
CA HIS A 318 30.38 16.72 -0.07
C HIS A 318 31.64 16.54 0.79
N HIS A 319 31.62 17.00 2.04
CA HIS A 319 32.78 17.02 2.92
C HIS A 319 32.60 16.16 4.18
N CYS A 320 31.49 15.44 4.29
CA CYS A 320 31.21 14.65 5.47
C CYS A 320 31.88 13.27 5.38
N ASP A 321 32.75 12.98 6.33
CA ASP A 321 33.25 11.62 6.55
C ASP A 321 32.15 10.77 7.18
N ARG A 322 31.76 9.69 6.48
CA ARG A 322 30.66 8.82 6.90
C ARG A 322 30.90 8.18 8.26
N GLU A 323 32.13 7.84 8.62
CA GLU A 323 32.44 7.23 9.92
C GLU A 323 32.38 8.28 11.03
N LYS A 324 32.89 9.49 10.79
CA LYS A 324 32.74 10.61 11.74
C LYS A 324 31.27 10.97 11.98
N LEU A 325 30.43 10.90 10.94
CA LEU A 325 29.00 11.16 11.09
C LEU A 325 28.31 10.10 11.94
N LYS A 326 28.71 8.83 11.79
CA LYS A 326 28.21 7.74 12.64
C LYS A 326 28.65 7.92 14.09
N GLU A 327 29.91 8.32 14.32
CA GLU A 327 30.42 8.62 15.67
C GLU A 327 29.66 9.78 16.31
N PHE A 328 29.38 10.84 15.54
CA PHE A 328 28.55 11.96 15.97
C PHE A 328 27.14 11.50 16.39
N ILE A 329 26.45 10.71 15.55
CA ILE A 329 25.10 10.19 15.88
C ILE A 329 25.09 9.38 17.18
N VAL A 330 26.14 8.59 17.43
CA VAL A 330 26.28 7.77 18.65
C VAL A 330 26.56 8.64 19.88
N ALA A 331 27.33 9.71 19.73
CA ALA A 331 27.60 10.65 20.80
C ALA A 331 26.33 11.41 21.23
N GLU A 332 25.48 11.78 20.27
CA GLU A 332 24.23 12.50 20.52
C GLU A 332 23.12 11.62 21.11
N ASN A 333 23.09 10.32 20.79
CA ASN A 333 22.04 9.43 21.30
C ASN A 333 22.55 8.01 21.62
N PRO A 334 22.54 7.57 22.89
CA PRO A 334 23.10 6.29 23.35
C PRO A 334 22.30 5.05 22.91
N ASN A 335 21.14 5.25 22.26
CA ASN A 335 20.42 4.18 21.60
C ASN A 335 21.05 3.79 20.26
N PHE A 336 21.90 4.66 19.70
CA PHE A 336 22.77 4.30 18.58
C PHE A 336 24.08 3.70 19.09
N TYR A 337 24.62 2.76 18.32
CA TYR A 337 25.91 2.13 18.61
C TYR A 337 26.56 1.59 17.34
N LEU A 338 27.87 1.42 17.39
CA LEU A 338 28.67 0.89 16.27
C LEU A 338 29.03 -0.56 16.49
N ILE A 339 29.02 -1.33 15.40
CA ILE A 339 29.52 -2.70 15.34
C ILE A 339 30.57 -2.75 14.23
N ASP A 340 31.71 -3.38 14.47
CA ASP A 340 32.73 -3.56 13.43
C ASP A 340 32.18 -4.36 12.23
N ALA A 341 32.71 -4.09 11.05
CA ALA A 341 32.37 -4.85 9.86
C ALA A 341 32.67 -6.36 10.05
N LYS A 342 31.90 -7.21 9.38
CA LYS A 342 32.07 -8.68 9.49
C LYS A 342 33.42 -9.17 8.96
N LYS A 343 34.00 -8.42 8.02
CA LYS A 343 35.30 -8.69 7.43
C LYS A 343 36.35 -7.92 8.22
N PRO A 344 37.32 -8.58 8.86
CA PRO A 344 38.32 -7.89 9.68
C PRO A 344 39.14 -6.84 8.92
N GLU A 345 39.28 -6.98 7.61
CA GLU A 345 39.98 -6.04 6.72
C GLU A 345 39.20 -4.74 6.46
N ASP A 346 37.88 -4.76 6.67
CA ASP A 346 37.01 -3.62 6.45
C ASP A 346 37.11 -2.65 7.64
N ARG A 347 37.61 -1.43 7.39
CA ARG A 347 37.79 -0.39 8.42
C ARG A 347 36.50 0.36 8.79
N TRP A 348 35.40 0.07 8.11
CA TRP A 348 34.13 0.78 8.32
C TRP A 348 33.33 0.12 9.45
N LYS A 349 32.52 0.91 10.16
CA LYS A 349 31.63 0.41 11.21
C LYS A 349 30.17 0.46 10.77
N VAL A 350 29.37 -0.48 11.28
CA VAL A 350 27.93 -0.54 11.04
C VAL A 350 27.22 0.23 12.14
N LEU A 351 26.43 1.25 11.76
CA LEU A 351 25.57 1.96 12.70
C LEU A 351 24.28 1.16 12.94
N TRP A 352 23.98 0.92 14.21
CA TRP A 352 22.77 0.26 14.67
C TRP A 352 22.01 1.16 15.64
N TYR A 353 20.69 1.07 15.59
CA TYR A 353 19.81 1.65 16.59
C TYR A 353 19.10 0.54 17.36
N ARG A 354 18.93 0.72 18.66
CA ARG A 354 18.14 -0.17 19.52
C ARG A 354 17.12 0.64 20.30
N ASP A 355 15.99 0.00 20.58
CA ASP A 355 14.96 0.57 21.46
C ASP A 355 14.24 -0.56 22.20
N ARG A 356 13.69 -0.24 23.38
CA ARG A 356 12.90 -1.21 24.15
C ARG A 356 11.56 -1.41 23.44
N GLY A 357 11.38 -2.59 22.86
CA GLY A 357 10.12 -3.05 22.31
C GLY A 357 9.03 -3.18 23.37
N VAL A 358 7.80 -3.40 22.91
CA VAL A 358 6.60 -3.51 23.77
C VAL A 358 6.68 -4.69 24.74
N ASP A 359 7.46 -5.72 24.40
CA ASP A 359 7.71 -6.90 25.23
C ASP A 359 8.91 -6.75 26.19
N GLY A 360 9.48 -5.54 26.27
CA GLY A 360 10.68 -5.26 27.05
C GLY A 360 11.99 -5.80 26.43
N LYS A 361 11.94 -6.48 25.28
CA LYS A 361 13.15 -6.88 24.55
C LYS A 361 13.63 -5.72 23.69
N PHE A 362 14.95 -5.67 23.47
CA PHE A 362 15.50 -4.69 22.56
C PHE A 362 15.25 -5.11 21.11
N ASP A 363 14.42 -4.34 20.41
CA ASP A 363 14.37 -4.36 18.97
C ASP A 363 15.57 -3.55 18.44
N LYS A 364 16.13 -3.97 17.30
CA LYS A 364 17.26 -3.29 16.69
C LYS A 364 17.11 -3.19 15.17
N THR A 365 17.63 -2.11 14.60
CA THR A 365 17.66 -1.87 13.16
C THR A 365 19.01 -1.34 12.73
N LYS A 366 19.42 -1.71 11.52
CA LYS A 366 20.61 -1.15 10.87
C LYS A 366 20.26 0.23 10.29
N VAL A 367 21.20 1.15 10.38
CA VAL A 367 21.12 2.49 9.77
C VAL A 367 22.30 2.68 8.85
N ASP A 368 22.04 2.85 7.56
CA ASP A 368 23.03 3.09 6.52
C ASP A 368 23.04 4.56 6.15
N ILE A 369 24.16 5.22 6.42
CA ILE A 369 24.38 6.61 6.02
C ILE A 369 25.06 6.63 4.64
N LEU A 370 24.44 7.33 3.70
CA LEU A 370 24.84 7.46 2.31
C LEU A 370 25.09 8.94 2.02
N THR A 371 26.12 9.25 1.24
CA THR A 371 26.44 10.61 0.81
C THR A 371 26.22 10.69 -0.71
N PRO A 372 25.30 11.53 -1.21
CA PRO A 372 25.10 11.69 -2.64
C PRO A 372 26.27 12.46 -3.26
N GLY A 373 26.35 12.38 -4.59
CA GLY A 373 27.03 13.37 -5.41
C GLY A 373 26.31 14.72 -5.53
N GLY A 374 25.40 15.08 -4.60
CA GLY A 374 24.65 16.35 -4.54
C GLY A 374 23.13 16.21 -4.69
N THR A 375 22.34 16.65 -3.70
CA THR A 375 20.86 16.76 -3.78
C THR A 375 20.30 17.91 -2.93
N THR A 376 19.10 18.43 -3.26
CA THR A 376 18.42 19.56 -2.58
C THR A 376 17.21 19.14 -1.73
N SER A 377 16.85 19.96 -0.71
CA SER A 377 15.89 19.70 0.37
C SER A 377 14.41 20.04 0.06
N SER A 378 13.47 19.43 0.81
CA SER A 378 12.02 19.76 0.87
C SER A 378 11.41 19.39 2.24
N ASP A 379 10.37 20.12 2.70
CA ASP A 379 9.79 20.03 4.05
C ASP A 379 8.91 18.78 4.30
N GLY A 380 9.18 18.05 5.40
CA GLY A 380 8.54 16.78 5.81
C GLY A 380 9.58 15.79 6.34
N LEU A 381 9.22 14.53 6.65
CA LEU A 381 10.27 13.48 6.66
C LEU A 381 10.86 13.50 5.26
N PRO A 382 12.11 13.94 5.08
CA PRO A 382 12.62 14.15 3.75
C PRO A 382 12.72 12.77 3.12
N VAL A 383 11.94 12.48 2.08
CA VAL A 383 12.05 11.23 1.32
C VAL A 383 12.60 11.61 -0.03
N VAL A 384 13.59 10.87 -0.54
CA VAL A 384 14.11 11.15 -1.88
C VAL A 384 12.99 11.10 -2.91
N PRO A 385 13.01 11.95 -3.95
CA PRO A 385 11.99 11.91 -4.99
C PRO A 385 11.83 10.50 -5.56
N MET A 386 10.59 10.08 -5.84
CA MET A 386 10.31 8.72 -6.29
C MET A 386 11.08 8.33 -7.56
N SER A 387 11.40 9.30 -8.42
CA SER A 387 12.26 9.10 -9.60
C SER A 387 13.65 8.64 -9.23
N ILE A 388 14.29 9.32 -8.28
CA ILE A 388 15.61 8.96 -7.74
C ILE A 388 15.54 7.59 -7.05
N LEU A 389 14.51 7.35 -6.24
CA LEU A 389 14.33 6.07 -5.55
C LEU A 389 14.17 4.89 -6.52
N LEU A 390 13.38 5.07 -7.59
CA LEU A 390 13.16 4.04 -8.60
C LEU A 390 14.46 3.65 -9.29
N LEU A 391 15.27 4.63 -9.71
CA LEU A 391 16.56 4.37 -10.36
C LEU A 391 17.55 3.72 -9.39
N HIS A 392 17.60 4.16 -8.14
CA HIS A 392 18.42 3.54 -7.10
C HIS A 392 18.04 2.08 -6.86
N LYS A 393 16.74 1.75 -6.86
CA LYS A 393 16.27 0.36 -6.73
C LYS A 393 16.60 -0.48 -7.95
N LEU A 394 16.51 0.10 -9.14
CA LEU A 394 16.90 -0.55 -10.38
C LEU A 394 18.41 -0.85 -10.41
N GLN A 395 19.24 0.07 -9.94
CA GLN A 395 20.68 -0.18 -9.76
C GLN A 395 20.92 -1.33 -8.77
N GLY A 396 20.34 -1.26 -7.57
CA GLY A 396 20.51 -2.33 -6.56
C GLY A 396 20.10 -3.70 -7.07
N TRP A 397 19.00 -3.77 -7.85
CA TRP A 397 18.58 -4.98 -8.54
C TRP A 397 19.65 -5.52 -9.50
N ARG A 398 20.21 -4.65 -10.35
CA ARG A 398 21.24 -5.02 -11.33
C ARG A 398 22.52 -5.50 -10.64
N ASP A 399 22.98 -4.77 -9.64
CA ASP A 399 24.19 -5.08 -8.88
C ASP A 399 24.05 -6.43 -8.17
N ASN A 400 22.88 -6.68 -7.56
CA ASN A 400 22.57 -7.95 -6.91
C ASN A 400 22.47 -9.11 -7.92
N MET A 401 21.95 -8.86 -9.13
CA MET A 401 21.88 -9.87 -10.20
C MET A 401 23.26 -10.26 -10.74
N GLN A 402 24.21 -9.31 -10.80
CA GLN A 402 25.56 -9.55 -11.30
C GLN A 402 26.53 -10.03 -10.22
N SER A 403 26.12 -10.02 -8.95
CA SER A 403 26.99 -10.45 -7.86
C SER A 403 27.22 -11.96 -7.88
N GLU A 404 28.47 -12.38 -7.71
CA GLU A 404 28.83 -13.80 -7.52
C GLU A 404 28.48 -14.31 -6.11
N ASP A 405 28.21 -13.42 -5.16
CA ASP A 405 27.94 -13.79 -3.78
C ASP A 405 26.44 -14.13 -3.59
N PRO A 406 26.11 -15.40 -3.22
CA PRO A 406 24.73 -15.86 -3.10
C PRO A 406 23.87 -15.06 -2.10
N ARG A 407 24.50 -14.33 -1.17
CA ARG A 407 23.78 -13.48 -0.21
C ARG A 407 23.06 -12.32 -0.90
N PHE A 408 23.59 -11.84 -2.01
CA PHE A 408 22.95 -10.77 -2.80
C PHE A 408 21.80 -11.30 -3.65
N TRP A 409 21.81 -12.58 -4.01
CA TRP A 409 20.71 -13.21 -4.74
C TRP A 409 19.43 -13.26 -3.89
N ALA A 410 19.57 -13.40 -2.57
CA ALA A 410 18.43 -13.30 -1.65
C ALA A 410 17.78 -11.89 -1.63
N LYS A 411 18.47 -10.86 -2.13
CA LYS A 411 17.95 -9.50 -2.27
C LYS A 411 17.37 -9.22 -3.66
N TYR A 412 17.76 -10.00 -4.68
CA TYR A 412 17.28 -9.88 -6.05
C TYR A 412 15.74 -9.78 -6.13
N ASP A 413 15.03 -10.76 -5.57
CA ASP A 413 13.56 -10.80 -5.60
C ASP A 413 12.94 -9.62 -4.86
N ALA A 414 13.58 -9.15 -3.79
CA ALA A 414 13.11 -8.01 -3.02
C ALA A 414 13.22 -6.70 -3.83
N ASP A 415 14.34 -6.50 -4.55
CA ASP A 415 14.51 -5.32 -5.39
C ASP A 415 13.62 -5.36 -6.64
N VAL A 416 13.42 -6.53 -7.26
CA VAL A 416 12.41 -6.70 -8.32
C VAL A 416 11.04 -6.30 -7.80
N GLY A 417 10.64 -6.81 -6.62
CA GLY A 417 9.39 -6.48 -5.98
C GLY A 417 9.24 -4.98 -5.71
N ASP A 418 10.31 -4.33 -5.25
CA ASP A 418 10.33 -2.89 -5.01
C ASP A 418 10.18 -2.09 -6.30
N VAL A 419 10.97 -2.39 -7.35
CA VAL A 419 10.88 -1.73 -8.66
C VAL A 419 9.48 -1.88 -9.25
N CYS A 420 8.95 -3.10 -9.27
CA CYS A 420 7.60 -3.39 -9.74
C CYS A 420 6.53 -2.64 -8.95
N SER A 421 6.68 -2.58 -7.62
CA SER A 421 5.74 -1.87 -6.75
C SER A 421 5.79 -0.36 -6.97
N LEU A 422 6.98 0.23 -7.10
CA LEU A 422 7.15 1.66 -7.33
C LEU A 422 6.55 2.07 -8.68
N LEU A 423 6.78 1.29 -9.75
CA LEU A 423 6.14 1.53 -11.05
C LEU A 423 4.62 1.51 -10.93
N ARG A 424 4.04 0.53 -10.25
CA ARG A 424 2.58 0.49 -10.03
C ARG A 424 2.09 1.68 -9.23
N ILE A 425 2.76 2.01 -8.12
CA ILE A 425 2.40 3.18 -7.30
C ILE A 425 2.41 4.46 -8.15
N LEU A 426 3.39 4.62 -9.03
CA LEU A 426 3.45 5.74 -9.95
C LEU A 426 2.23 5.79 -10.86
N PHE A 427 1.91 4.71 -11.55
CA PHE A 427 0.84 4.72 -12.56
C PHE A 427 -0.57 4.65 -11.96
N ASP A 428 -0.73 3.96 -10.83
CA ASP A 428 -2.02 3.77 -10.16
C ASP A 428 -2.33 4.95 -9.23
N GLY A 429 -1.32 5.52 -8.56
CA GLY A 429 -1.48 6.55 -7.54
C GLY A 429 -1.41 8.00 -8.06
N MET A 430 -0.86 8.24 -9.25
CA MET A 430 -0.75 9.62 -9.76
C MET A 430 -2.05 10.17 -10.33
N SER A 431 -2.32 11.43 -10.00
CA SER A 431 -3.40 12.20 -10.61
C SER A 431 -3.19 12.35 -12.12
N ARG A 432 -4.24 12.66 -12.88
CA ARG A 432 -4.11 12.96 -14.32
C ARG A 432 -3.15 14.13 -14.59
N LYS A 433 -3.03 15.08 -13.65
CA LYS A 433 -2.13 16.23 -13.78
C LYS A 433 -0.67 15.80 -13.66
N ASP A 434 -0.35 14.96 -12.68
CA ASP A 434 1.02 14.44 -12.48
C ASP A 434 1.42 13.50 -13.62
N LYS A 435 0.43 12.76 -14.16
CA LYS A 435 0.64 11.93 -15.35
C LYS A 435 1.04 12.73 -16.59
N LYS A 436 0.64 14.00 -16.72
CA LYS A 436 1.12 14.86 -17.82
C LYS A 436 2.58 15.26 -17.64
N ASN A 437 3.07 15.28 -16.41
CA ASN A 437 4.47 15.61 -16.08
C ASN A 437 5.39 14.37 -16.15
N LEU A 438 4.85 13.15 -16.32
CA LEU A 438 5.62 11.90 -16.49
C LEU A 438 6.59 11.97 -17.67
N THR A 439 6.26 12.68 -18.74
CA THR A 439 7.16 12.83 -19.91
C THR A 439 8.47 13.53 -19.57
N HIS A 440 8.52 14.25 -18.44
CA HIS A 440 9.72 14.92 -17.96
C HIS A 440 10.48 14.10 -16.91
N TRP A 441 10.04 12.89 -16.56
CA TRP A 441 10.68 12.09 -15.50
C TRP A 441 12.09 11.67 -15.84
N LYS A 442 12.32 11.06 -17.02
CA LYS A 442 13.67 10.73 -17.47
C LYS A 442 14.57 11.97 -17.44
N ARG A 443 14.09 13.09 -17.98
CA ARG A 443 14.84 14.36 -17.95
C ARG A 443 15.17 14.81 -16.53
N PHE A 444 14.17 14.92 -15.65
CA PHE A 444 14.34 15.36 -14.28
C PHE A 444 15.31 14.48 -13.48
N ALA A 445 15.21 13.15 -13.66
CA ALA A 445 16.09 12.21 -12.99
C ALA A 445 17.52 12.34 -13.53
N LEU A 446 17.68 12.33 -14.85
CA LEU A 446 19.00 12.32 -15.49
C LEU A 446 19.75 13.64 -15.44
N GLU A 447 19.07 14.80 -15.35
CA GLU A 447 19.72 16.10 -15.14
C GLU A 447 20.45 16.19 -13.79
N ARG A 448 20.20 15.26 -12.86
CA ARG A 448 20.82 15.22 -11.53
C ARG A 448 21.95 14.19 -11.40
N PHE A 449 22.21 13.41 -12.45
CA PHE A 449 23.25 12.39 -12.46
C PHE A 449 24.26 12.66 -13.58
N ASP A 450 25.47 12.15 -13.39
CA ASP A 450 26.50 12.19 -14.43
C ASP A 450 26.15 11.30 -15.63
N GLU A 451 26.88 11.48 -16.74
CA GLU A 451 26.67 10.75 -17.99
C GLU A 451 26.85 9.23 -17.81
N GLU A 452 27.82 8.80 -17.00
CA GLU A 452 28.05 7.38 -16.73
C GLU A 452 26.85 6.73 -16.05
N PHE A 453 26.27 7.37 -15.04
CA PHE A 453 25.07 6.87 -14.37
C PHE A 453 23.87 6.84 -15.31
N ARG A 454 23.76 7.83 -16.21
CA ARG A 454 22.67 7.89 -17.20
C ARG A 454 22.71 6.70 -18.14
N ASP A 455 23.86 6.44 -18.76
CA ASP A 455 24.04 5.35 -19.71
C ASP A 455 23.83 3.99 -19.01
N ALA A 456 24.42 3.83 -17.83
CA ALA A 456 24.21 2.63 -17.02
C ALA A 456 22.73 2.44 -16.64
N THR A 457 21.96 3.52 -16.49
CA THR A 457 20.53 3.43 -16.21
C THR A 457 19.73 2.98 -17.43
N GLU A 458 20.07 3.46 -18.63
CA GLU A 458 19.42 2.99 -19.88
C GLU A 458 19.62 1.48 -20.06
N ASP A 459 20.86 0.99 -19.92
CA ASP A 459 21.20 -0.43 -19.98
C ASP A 459 20.43 -1.26 -18.93
N ARG A 460 20.30 -0.74 -17.71
CA ARG A 460 19.55 -1.38 -16.63
C ARG A 460 18.07 -1.48 -16.97
N VAL A 461 17.47 -0.41 -17.50
CA VAL A 461 16.04 -0.41 -17.90
C VAL A 461 15.81 -1.40 -19.03
N GLU A 462 16.66 -1.41 -20.06
CA GLU A 462 16.56 -2.36 -21.17
C GLU A 462 16.62 -3.80 -20.63
N CYS A 463 17.61 -4.09 -19.79
CA CYS A 463 17.75 -5.42 -19.22
C CYS A 463 16.55 -5.80 -18.33
N PHE A 464 16.01 -4.86 -17.54
CA PHE A 464 14.83 -5.10 -16.72
C PHE A 464 13.61 -5.41 -17.59
N CYS A 465 13.37 -4.62 -18.63
CA CYS A 465 12.26 -4.81 -19.56
C CYS A 465 12.36 -6.11 -20.39
N ARG A 466 13.57 -6.63 -20.60
CA ARG A 466 13.78 -7.94 -21.23
C ARG A 466 13.37 -9.09 -20.30
N LEU A 467 13.69 -9.00 -19.01
CA LEU A 467 13.35 -10.03 -18.02
C LEU A 467 11.91 -9.91 -17.51
N TYR A 468 11.36 -8.69 -17.48
CA TYR A 468 10.04 -8.36 -16.95
C TYR A 468 9.20 -7.58 -17.98
N PRO A 469 8.83 -8.20 -19.12
CA PRO A 469 8.19 -7.51 -20.24
C PRO A 469 6.84 -6.85 -19.88
N ALA A 470 6.16 -7.35 -18.85
CA ALA A 470 4.90 -6.77 -18.35
C ALA A 470 5.03 -5.31 -17.85
N PHE A 471 6.25 -4.83 -17.58
CA PHE A 471 6.50 -3.46 -17.11
C PHE A 471 7.09 -2.54 -18.20
N ARG A 472 7.29 -3.05 -19.43
CA ARG A 472 7.89 -2.28 -20.53
C ARG A 472 7.12 -1.00 -20.83
N ASP A 473 5.80 -1.09 -20.96
CA ASP A 473 4.94 0.06 -21.27
C ASP A 473 5.00 1.14 -20.20
N MET A 474 5.24 0.77 -18.94
CA MET A 474 5.39 1.71 -17.84
C MET A 474 6.72 2.48 -17.94
N TRP A 475 7.81 1.79 -18.21
CA TRP A 475 9.12 2.41 -18.43
C TRP A 475 9.13 3.33 -19.66
N GLN A 476 8.51 2.90 -20.76
CA GLN A 476 8.38 3.73 -21.97
C GLN A 476 7.61 5.02 -21.69
N LYS A 477 6.53 4.96 -20.89
CA LYS A 477 5.77 6.15 -20.47
C LYS A 477 6.56 7.10 -19.56
N LEU A 478 7.58 6.59 -18.86
CA LEU A 478 8.54 7.41 -18.10
C LEU A 478 9.63 8.04 -18.98
N GLY A 479 9.66 7.69 -20.27
CA GLY A 479 10.58 8.20 -21.28
C GLY A 479 11.80 7.32 -21.53
N TRP A 480 11.84 6.10 -20.98
CA TRP A 480 12.97 5.18 -21.09
C TRP A 480 12.89 4.24 -22.28
#